data_AF-A0A673Y0Y6-F1
#
_entry.id   AF-A0A673Y0Y6-F1
#
_cell.length_a   1.000
_cell.length_b   1.000
_cell.length_c   1.000
_cell.angle_alpha   90.00
_cell.angle_beta   90.00
_cell.angle_gamma   90.00
#
_symmetry.space_group_name_H-M   'P 1'
#
loop_
_entity.id
_entity.type
_entity.pdbx_description
1 polymer ?
#
loop_
_entity_poly.entity_id
_entity_poly.type
_entity_poly.pdbx_seq_one_letter_code
_entity_poly.pdbx_strand_id
1 'polypeptide(L)'
;MDEEIDTRKINNSFLRDHNYATEADIISTVEFNPTGELLATGDKGGRVVVFQREQESKNQPHRRGEYNVYSTFQILGKSSYFTAHLSTLAFANGSITSITSSVA
;
A
#
# COMPACT_ATOMS: atom_id res chain seq x y z
N MET A 1 -36.38 -12.61 -21.96
CA MET A 1 -35.64 -13.35 -20.95
C MET A 1 -34.23 -13.41 -21.45
N ASP A 2 -33.39 -12.52 -20.94
CA ASP A 2 -31.94 -12.64 -20.93
C ASP A 2 -31.53 -11.85 -19.68
N GLU A 3 -31.40 -12.59 -18.58
CA GLU A 3 -30.78 -12.08 -17.35
C GLU A 3 -29.28 -12.10 -17.55
N GLU A 4 -28.60 -10.95 -17.56
CA GLU A 4 -27.14 -10.97 -17.56
C GLU A 4 -26.51 -9.79 -16.80
N ILE A 5 -26.16 -10.12 -15.56
CA ILE A 5 -25.04 -9.65 -14.74
C ILE A 5 -25.04 -8.16 -14.36
N ASP A 6 -25.57 -7.90 -13.15
CA ASP A 6 -25.18 -6.77 -12.32
C ASP A 6 -23.69 -6.90 -11.98
N THR A 7 -22.82 -6.45 -12.89
CA THR A 7 -21.42 -6.19 -12.57
C THR A 7 -21.44 -5.00 -11.61
N ARG A 8 -21.60 -5.30 -10.31
CA ARG A 8 -21.55 -4.33 -9.21
C ARG A 8 -20.52 -3.28 -9.56
N LYS A 9 -21.00 -2.09 -9.92
CA LYS A 9 -20.18 -0.95 -10.27
C LYS A 9 -19.16 -0.81 -9.15
N ILE A 10 -17.92 -1.18 -9.45
CA ILE A 10 -16.79 -0.87 -8.59
C ILE A 10 -16.91 0.63 -8.38
N ASN A 11 -17.12 1.05 -7.14
CA ASN A 11 -17.40 2.43 -6.81
C ASN A 11 -16.15 3.26 -7.15
N ASN A 12 -16.09 3.73 -8.40
CA ASN A 12 -15.11 4.70 -8.88
C ASN A 12 -15.23 6.04 -8.12
N SER A 13 -16.14 6.16 -7.15
CA SER A 13 -16.18 7.29 -6.22
C SER A 13 -14.90 7.44 -5.40
N PHE A 14 -14.11 6.37 -5.19
CA PHE A 14 -12.77 6.50 -4.59
C PHE A 14 -11.82 7.35 -5.45
N LEU A 15 -12.05 7.41 -6.77
CA LEU A 15 -11.21 8.13 -7.73
C LEU A 15 -11.80 9.47 -8.19
N ARG A 16 -13.02 9.83 -7.76
CA ARG A 16 -13.75 10.98 -8.34
C ARG A 16 -13.51 12.32 -7.66
N ASP A 17 -13.06 12.34 -6.41
CA ASP A 17 -13.01 13.60 -5.63
C ASP A 17 -11.60 14.15 -5.41
N HIS A 18 -10.54 13.52 -5.94
CA HIS A 18 -9.18 14.05 -5.89
C HIS A 18 -8.71 14.44 -7.28
N ASN A 19 -8.50 15.74 -7.48
CA ASN A 19 -7.68 16.26 -8.55
C ASN A 19 -6.32 15.53 -8.53
N TYR A 20 -6.12 14.64 -9.51
CA TYR A 20 -4.91 13.93 -9.88
C TYR A 20 -4.20 13.11 -8.78
N ALA A 21 -4.68 11.88 -8.55
CA ALA A 21 -3.73 10.81 -8.25
C ALA A 21 -2.74 10.74 -9.42
N THR A 22 -1.51 11.16 -9.18
CA THR A 22 -0.49 11.22 -10.23
C THR A 22 0.07 9.83 -10.45
N GLU A 23 0.86 9.63 -11.50
CA GLU A 23 1.61 8.37 -11.64
C GLU A 23 2.47 8.07 -10.41
N ALA A 24 2.85 9.09 -9.61
CA ALA A 24 3.57 8.91 -8.37
C ALA A 24 2.73 8.23 -7.26
N ASP A 25 1.40 8.33 -7.30
CA ASP A 25 0.52 7.77 -6.26
C ASP A 25 0.14 6.30 -6.49
N ILE A 26 0.58 5.70 -7.60
CA ILE A 26 0.31 4.29 -7.91
C ILE A 26 1.15 3.40 -6.99
N ILE A 27 0.50 2.54 -6.21
CA ILE A 27 1.16 1.50 -5.42
C ILE A 27 1.90 0.55 -6.38
N SER A 28 3.22 0.46 -6.23
CA SER A 28 4.09 -0.34 -7.09
C SER A 28 4.62 -1.61 -6.39
N THR A 29 4.60 -1.65 -5.06
CA THR A 29 5.03 -2.82 -4.29
C THR A 29 4.23 -2.96 -3.00
N VAL A 30 4.02 -4.20 -2.58
CA VAL A 30 3.37 -4.57 -1.31
C VAL A 30 4.11 -5.76 -0.72
N GLU A 31 4.32 -5.75 0.59
CA GLU A 31 4.97 -6.85 1.29
C GLU A 31 4.39 -6.99 2.70
N PHE A 32 4.09 -8.22 3.09
CA PHE A 32 3.78 -8.56 4.48
C PHE A 32 5.05 -8.98 5.21
N ASN A 33 5.15 -8.64 6.49
CA ASN A 33 6.12 -9.33 7.32
C ASN A 33 5.70 -10.80 7.51
N PRO A 34 6.63 -11.72 7.86
CA PRO A 34 6.31 -13.14 7.97
C PRO A 34 5.19 -13.50 8.95
N THR A 35 4.96 -12.66 9.98
CA THR A 35 3.88 -12.88 10.96
C THR A 35 2.51 -12.39 10.49
N GLY A 36 2.46 -11.59 9.41
CA GLY A 36 1.23 -10.92 8.97
C GLY A 36 0.73 -9.90 10.00
N GLU A 37 1.62 -9.30 10.77
CA GLU A 37 1.29 -8.21 11.71
C GLU A 37 1.57 -6.84 11.11
N LEU A 38 2.50 -6.78 10.14
CA LEU A 38 2.82 -5.58 9.41
C LEU A 38 2.59 -5.81 7.91
N LEU A 39 1.99 -4.82 7.27
CA LEU A 39 1.87 -4.69 5.83
C LEU A 39 2.58 -3.41 5.44
N ALA A 40 3.54 -3.47 4.53
CA ALA A 40 4.13 -2.28 3.95
C ALA A 40 3.82 -2.19 2.47
N THR A 41 3.58 -0.96 2.03
CA THR A 41 3.27 -0.62 0.65
C THR A 41 4.24 0.47 0.20
N GLY A 42 4.66 0.42 -1.06
CA GLY A 42 5.45 1.47 -1.69
C GLY A 42 4.78 1.95 -2.96
N ASP A 43 4.75 3.26 -3.18
CA ASP A 43 4.27 3.84 -4.43
C ASP A 43 5.38 4.28 -5.38
N LYS A 44 4.99 4.54 -6.62
CA LYS A 44 5.86 5.03 -7.68
C LYS A 44 6.50 6.38 -7.34
N GLY A 45 5.99 7.13 -6.36
CA GLY A 45 6.51 8.40 -5.85
C GLY A 45 7.61 8.24 -4.80
N GLY A 46 7.83 7.03 -4.29
CA GLY A 46 8.81 6.74 -3.25
C GLY A 46 8.28 6.93 -1.84
N ARG A 47 6.95 7.05 -1.67
CA ARG A 47 6.32 6.97 -0.36
C ARG A 47 6.18 5.50 0.02
N VAL A 48 6.52 5.20 1.26
CA VAL A 48 6.32 3.89 1.89
C VAL A 48 5.32 4.08 3.04
N VAL A 49 4.23 3.31 3.03
CA VAL A 49 3.24 3.31 4.10
C VAL A 49 3.26 1.94 4.77
N VAL A 50 3.47 1.93 6.08
CA VAL A 50 3.43 0.72 6.92
C VAL A 50 2.14 0.74 7.71
N PHE A 51 1.41 -0.36 7.62
CA PHE A 51 0.22 -0.64 8.37
C PHE A 51 0.49 -1.72 9.41
N GLN A 52 -0.11 -1.59 10.58
CA GLN A 52 -0.07 -2.57 11.64
C GLN A 52 -1.45 -3.15 11.85
N ARG A 53 -1.53 -4.48 11.94
CA ARG A 53 -2.75 -5.19 12.26
C ARG A 53 -3.26 -4.73 13.62
N GLU A 54 -4.52 -4.32 13.69
CA GLU A 54 -5.16 -4.00 14.96
C GLU A 54 -5.14 -5.25 15.85
N GLN A 55 -4.77 -5.07 17.12
CA GLN A 55 -4.82 -6.18 18.08
C GLN A 55 -6.28 -6.53 18.35
N GLU A 56 -6.59 -7.83 18.33
CA GLU A 56 -7.92 -8.30 18.70
C GLU A 56 -8.21 -7.89 20.15
N SER A 57 -9.10 -6.91 20.32
CA SER A 57 -9.58 -6.54 21.65
C SER A 57 -10.74 -7.45 22.03
N LYS A 58 -10.75 -7.94 23.26
CA LYS A 58 -11.83 -8.81 23.79
C LYS A 58 -13.23 -8.17 23.67
N ASN A 59 -13.27 -6.84 23.54
CA ASN A 59 -14.51 -6.05 23.44
C ASN A 59 -14.98 -5.82 22.00
N GLN A 60 -14.18 -6.12 20.98
CA GLN A 60 -14.56 -5.94 19.57
C GLN A 60 -14.12 -7.15 18.70
N PRO A 61 -14.79 -8.31 18.86
CA PRO A 61 -14.42 -9.54 18.15
C PRO A 61 -14.65 -9.50 16.63
N HIS A 62 -15.21 -8.42 16.09
CA HIS A 62 -15.56 -8.30 14.66
C HIS A 62 -14.48 -7.60 13.83
N ARG A 63 -13.44 -7.00 14.46
CA ARG A 63 -12.35 -6.28 13.76
C ARG A 63 -11.20 -7.18 13.31
N ARG A 64 -11.52 -8.42 12.92
CA ARG A 64 -10.50 -9.41 12.59
C ARG A 64 -9.87 -9.07 11.24
N GLY A 65 -8.60 -8.67 11.26
CA GLY A 65 -7.81 -8.39 10.05
C GLY A 65 -7.81 -6.92 9.62
N GLU A 66 -8.24 -5.99 10.46
CA GLU A 66 -8.09 -4.56 10.20
C GLU A 66 -6.62 -4.13 10.34
N TYR A 67 -6.15 -3.29 9.43
CA TYR A 67 -4.79 -2.75 9.43
C TYR A 67 -4.88 -1.23 9.50
N ASN A 68 -4.23 -0.64 10.50
CA ASN A 68 -4.19 0.79 10.71
C ASN A 68 -2.84 1.35 10.28
N VAL A 69 -2.81 2.60 9.81
CA VAL A 69 -1.55 3.29 9.46
C VAL A 69 -0.69 3.39 10.71
N TYR A 70 0.49 2.76 10.66
CA TYR A 70 1.48 2.80 11.73
C TYR A 70 2.54 3.86 11.46
N SER A 71 3.09 3.88 10.25
CA SER A 71 4.11 4.85 9.86
C SER A 71 4.11 5.15 8.36
N THR A 72 4.66 6.29 7.98
CA THR A 72 4.83 6.69 6.58
C THR A 72 6.21 7.32 6.41
N PHE A 73 6.90 6.93 5.34
CA PHE A 73 8.22 7.42 4.99
C PHE A 73 8.20 7.96 3.57
N GLN A 74 8.93 9.05 3.33
CA GLN A 74 9.20 9.56 1.99
C GLN A 74 10.67 9.38 1.68
N ILE A 75 11.00 8.66 0.62
CA ILE A 75 12.38 8.50 0.18
C ILE A 75 12.75 9.73 -0.68
N LEU A 76 13.58 10.61 -0.10
CA LEU A 76 14.09 11.80 -0.77
C LEU A 76 15.34 11.42 -1.57
N GLY A 77 15.21 11.19 -2.87
CA GLY A 77 16.35 10.76 -3.69
C GLY A 77 16.09 10.55 -5.18
N LYS A 78 15.11 11.23 -5.78
CA LYS A 78 14.92 11.14 -7.25
C LYS A 78 15.55 12.35 -7.92
N SER A 79 16.58 12.08 -8.71
CA SER A 79 17.08 13.03 -9.70
C SER A 79 15.98 13.26 -10.74
N SER A 80 15.74 14.50 -11.15
CA SER A 80 14.67 14.92 -12.08
C SER A 80 14.68 14.22 -13.45
N TYR A 81 15.76 13.49 -13.76
CA TYR A 81 15.96 12.78 -15.02
C TYR A 81 15.58 11.29 -14.95
N PHE A 82 15.20 10.79 -13.77
CA PHE A 82 15.01 9.37 -13.59
C PHE A 82 13.86 9.02 -12.61
N THR A 83 12.81 8.36 -13.13
CA THR A 83 11.69 7.86 -12.31
C THR A 83 12.04 6.49 -11.75
N ALA A 84 12.56 6.44 -10.52
CA ALA A 84 12.78 5.18 -9.82
C ALA A 84 11.46 4.68 -9.21
N HIS A 85 10.95 3.52 -9.62
CA HIS A 85 9.76 2.92 -9.00
C HIS A 85 10.18 2.01 -7.85
N LEU A 86 9.48 2.04 -6.71
CA LEU A 86 9.73 1.07 -5.64
C LEU A 86 9.40 -0.32 -6.16
N SER A 87 10.41 -1.19 -6.20
CA SER A 87 10.33 -2.52 -6.82
C SER A 87 10.34 -3.64 -5.78
N THR A 88 11.08 -3.45 -4.69
CA THR A 88 11.17 -4.45 -3.62
C THR A 88 11.05 -3.77 -2.27
N LEU A 89 10.30 -4.39 -1.38
CA LEU A 89 10.27 -4.09 0.05
C LEU A 89 10.47 -5.42 0.78
N ALA A 90 11.39 -5.47 1.74
CA ALA A 90 11.72 -6.69 2.46
C ALA A 90 11.67 -6.48 3.97
N PHE A 91 11.18 -7.50 4.68
CA PHE A 91 11.21 -7.57 6.14
C PHE A 91 12.22 -8.59 6.64
N ALA A 92 12.94 -8.26 7.70
CA ALA A 92 13.62 -9.24 8.55
C ALA A 92 13.49 -8.83 10.01
N ASN A 93 13.30 -9.81 10.90
CA ASN A 93 13.17 -9.60 12.34
C ASN A 93 12.13 -8.52 12.73
N GLY A 94 11.00 -8.48 12.01
CA GLY A 94 9.91 -7.52 12.25
C GLY A 94 10.19 -6.08 11.79
N SER A 95 11.31 -5.82 11.13
CA SER A 95 11.67 -4.50 10.60
C SER A 95 11.83 -4.53 9.09
N ILE A 96 11.55 -3.41 8.43
CA ILE A 96 11.87 -3.24 7.01
C ILE A 96 13.40 -3.15 6.89
N THR A 97 14.01 -4.04 6.11
CA THR A 97 15.47 -4.14 5.99
C THR A 97 15.98 -3.75 4.62
N SER A 98 15.14 -3.74 3.59
CA SER A 98 15.54 -3.32 2.26
C SER A 98 14.37 -2.69 1.52
N ILE A 99 14.65 -1.57 0.87
CA ILE A 99 13.76 -0.91 -0.06
C ILE A 99 14.60 -0.65 -1.31
N THR A 100 14.25 -1.29 -2.42
CA THR A 100 14.94 -1.07 -3.70
C THR A 100 14.03 -0.32 -4.64
N SER A 101 14.65 0.51 -5.48
CA SER A 101 13.96 1.11 -6.61
C SER A 101 14.54 0.55 -7.90
N SER A 102 13.67 0.22 -8.85
CA SER A 102 14.08 -0.13 -10.21
C SER A 102 13.95 1.07 -11.13
N VAL A 103 14.86 1.12 -12.09
CA VAL A 103 14.84 2.04 -13.21
C VAL A 103 13.84 1.50 -14.26
N ALA A 104 12.80 2.28 -14.59
CA ALA A 104 11.98 2.05 -15.78
C ALA A 104 12.70 2.52 -17.06
#